data_AF-A0A225D3M0-F1
#
_entry.id   AF-A0A225D3M0-F1
#
_cell.length_a   1.000
_cell.length_b   1.000
_cell.length_c   1.000
_cell.angle_alpha   90.00
_cell.angle_beta   90.00
_cell.angle_gamma   90.00
#
_symmetry.space_group_name_H-M   'P 1'
#
loop_
_entity.id
_entity.type
_entity.pdbx_description
1 polymer ?
#
loop_
_entity_poly.entity_id
_entity_poly.type
_entity_poly.pdbx_seq_one_letter_code
_entity_poly.pdbx_strand_id
1 'polypeptide(L)'
;MLDAIALPLSEVPIALCDEHGLARRVHDREGLTELQFHWWQEPAFLPVRFDGCLRILPWGCKLRRGSRFPLGGWVAVEQVKAGAVAGARPEPVVVPARLMHVNGIWVVVDIGLRGIVLYDPSRGPVVYLLSRPSTSYFRNMTNQSPTMPVLVDQVI
;
A
#
# COMPACT_ATOMS: atom_id res chain seq x y z
N MET A 1 1.82 -10.39 -7.35
CA MET A 1 1.68 -8.93 -7.08
C MET A 1 1.63 -8.75 -5.58
N LEU A 2 2.15 -7.65 -5.04
CA LEU A 2 1.94 -7.35 -3.62
C LEU A 2 0.44 -7.36 -3.35
N ASP A 3 -0.02 -7.98 -2.28
CA ASP A 3 -1.45 -8.05 -1.95
C ASP A 3 -1.74 -7.73 -0.47
N ALA A 4 -0.71 -7.59 0.37
CA ALA A 4 -0.86 -7.10 1.72
C ALA A 4 0.41 -6.44 2.25
N ILE A 5 0.26 -5.68 3.33
CA ILE A 5 1.37 -5.23 4.18
C ILE A 5 1.04 -5.50 5.64
N ALA A 6 2.08 -5.52 6.48
CA ALA A 6 1.91 -5.55 7.93
C ALA A 6 2.72 -4.44 8.61
N LEU A 7 2.18 -3.93 9.71
CA LEU A 7 2.80 -2.95 10.58
C LEU A 7 2.59 -3.37 12.04
N PRO A 8 3.58 -3.25 12.94
CA PRO A 8 3.37 -3.51 14.35
C PRO A 8 2.20 -2.68 14.90
N LEU A 9 1.37 -3.30 15.74
CA LEU A 9 0.22 -2.59 16.33
C LEU A 9 0.68 -1.36 17.13
N SER A 10 1.85 -1.41 17.76
CA SER A 10 2.47 -0.31 18.49
C SER A 10 2.85 0.90 17.63
N GLU A 11 2.96 0.74 16.31
CA GLU A 11 3.26 1.84 15.37
C GLU A 11 1.99 2.53 14.85
N VAL A 12 0.79 2.07 15.23
CA VAL A 12 -0.49 2.70 14.87
C VAL A 12 -1.13 3.37 16.10
N PRO A 13 -1.44 4.67 16.05
CA PRO A 13 -2.22 5.34 17.08
C PRO A 13 -3.56 4.65 17.33
N ILE A 14 -3.91 4.43 18.60
CA ILE A 14 -5.16 3.76 18.98
C ILE A 14 -6.41 4.46 18.45
N ALA A 15 -6.40 5.79 18.34
CA ALA A 15 -7.49 6.56 17.76
C ALA A 15 -7.80 6.15 16.31
N LEU A 16 -6.76 5.84 15.50
CA LEU A 16 -6.95 5.35 14.13
C LEU A 16 -7.44 3.90 14.12
N CYS A 17 -7.05 3.10 15.11
CA CYS A 17 -7.56 1.74 15.27
C CYS A 17 -9.08 1.74 15.51
N ASP A 18 -9.54 2.60 16.41
CA ASP A 18 -10.95 2.71 16.76
C ASP A 18 -11.78 3.32 15.62
N GLU A 19 -11.32 4.44 15.04
CA GLU A 19 -11.98 5.15 13.93
C GLU A 19 -12.21 4.22 12.72
N HIS A 20 -11.23 3.39 12.39
CA HIS A 20 -11.28 2.52 11.21
C HIS A 20 -11.60 1.06 11.52
N GLY A 21 -11.94 0.72 12.78
CA GLY A 21 -12.27 -0.64 13.20
C GLY A 21 -11.17 -1.65 12.88
N LEU A 22 -9.90 -1.31 13.16
CA LEU A 22 -8.73 -2.11 12.79
C LEU A 22 -8.54 -3.36 13.65
N ALA A 23 -9.31 -3.55 14.71
CA ALA A 23 -9.26 -4.75 15.57
C ALA A 23 -9.36 -6.05 14.77
N ARG A 24 -10.19 -6.08 13.71
CA ARG A 24 -10.36 -7.25 12.82
C ARG A 24 -9.16 -7.55 11.91
N ARG A 25 -8.14 -6.68 11.93
CA ARG A 25 -6.89 -6.81 11.18
C ARG A 25 -5.71 -7.14 12.07
N VAL A 26 -5.94 -7.37 13.37
CA VAL A 26 -4.89 -7.73 14.31
C VAL A 26 -4.54 -9.21 14.11
N HIS A 27 -3.25 -9.48 13.96
CA HIS A 27 -2.69 -10.81 13.87
C HIS A 27 -1.56 -10.96 14.86
N ASP A 28 -1.43 -12.15 15.41
CA ASP A 28 -0.23 -12.55 16.16
C ASP A 28 0.68 -13.36 15.25
N ARG A 29 1.94 -12.93 15.17
CA ARG A 29 3.00 -13.64 14.47
C ARG A 29 4.11 -13.91 15.47
N GLU A 30 4.11 -15.13 16.02
CA GLU A 30 5.12 -15.58 16.98
C GLU A 30 5.26 -14.66 18.21
N GLY A 31 4.13 -14.17 18.73
CA GLY A 31 4.09 -13.25 19.88
C GLY A 31 4.30 -11.77 19.51
N LEU A 32 4.49 -11.45 18.23
CA LEU A 32 4.48 -10.07 17.74
C LEU A 32 3.09 -9.73 17.19
N THR A 33 2.42 -8.77 17.85
CA THR A 33 1.13 -8.28 17.41
C THR A 33 1.28 -7.25 16.28
N GLU A 34 0.67 -7.54 15.14
CA GLU A 34 0.72 -6.71 13.93
C GLU A 34 -0.67 -6.44 13.37
N LEU A 35 -0.81 -5.34 12.63
CA LEU A 35 -1.96 -5.06 11.79
C LEU A 35 -1.64 -5.47 10.36
N GLN A 36 -2.45 -6.36 9.78
CA GLN A 36 -2.33 -6.75 8.39
C GLN A 36 -3.39 -6.07 7.52
N PHE A 37 -2.94 -5.40 6.47
CA PHE A 37 -3.77 -4.69 5.52
C PHE A 37 -3.76 -5.44 4.20
N HIS A 38 -4.79 -6.26 3.99
CA HIS A 38 -4.91 -7.06 2.76
C HIS A 38 -5.78 -6.36 1.72
N TRP A 39 -5.37 -6.46 0.45
CA TRP A 39 -6.08 -5.91 -0.69
C TRP A 39 -7.48 -6.50 -0.83
N TRP A 40 -7.66 -7.79 -0.54
CA TRP A 40 -8.96 -8.47 -0.67
C TRP A 40 -9.95 -8.10 0.43
N GLN A 41 -9.52 -7.46 1.52
CA GLN A 41 -10.43 -7.00 2.59
C GLN A 41 -11.32 -5.87 2.09
N GLU A 42 -12.55 -5.80 2.61
CA GLU A 42 -13.50 -4.73 2.32
C GLU A 42 -13.92 -3.97 3.59
N PRO A 43 -13.81 -2.63 3.60
CA PRO A 43 -13.02 -1.81 2.66
C PRO A 43 -11.52 -2.15 2.68
N ALA A 44 -10.82 -1.99 1.55
CA ALA A 44 -9.37 -2.09 1.48
C ALA A 44 -8.72 -0.77 1.94
N PHE A 45 -7.79 -0.86 2.88
CA PHE A 45 -7.13 0.31 3.47
C PHE A 45 -5.63 0.13 3.50
N LEU A 46 -4.90 1.24 3.56
CA LEU A 46 -3.49 1.28 3.92
C LEU A 46 -3.23 2.38 4.93
N PRO A 47 -2.30 2.17 5.89
CA PRO A 47 -1.67 3.24 6.63
C PRO A 47 -0.80 4.09 5.69
N VAL A 48 -0.88 5.41 5.79
CA VAL A 48 -0.15 6.35 4.92
C VAL A 48 0.39 7.49 5.77
N ARG A 49 1.67 7.78 5.64
CA ARG A 49 2.26 9.04 6.11
C ARG A 49 1.90 10.13 5.09
N PHE A 50 0.91 10.92 5.44
CA PHE A 50 0.33 11.95 4.58
C PHE A 50 0.08 13.22 5.40
N ASP A 51 0.55 14.36 4.90
CA ASP A 51 0.42 15.65 5.59
C ASP A 51 1.01 15.63 7.01
N GLY A 52 2.24 15.11 7.13
CA GLY A 52 2.99 15.03 8.40
C GLY A 52 2.52 13.97 9.40
N CYS A 53 1.34 13.37 9.19
CA CYS A 53 0.71 12.45 10.14
C CYS A 53 0.46 11.06 9.52
N LEU A 54 0.25 10.06 10.37
CA LEU A 54 -0.26 8.76 9.93
C LEU A 54 -1.78 8.87 9.72
N ARG A 55 -2.28 8.39 8.59
CA ARG A 55 -3.70 8.31 8.25
C ARG A 55 -4.02 6.93 7.71
N ILE A 56 -5.28 6.50 7.80
CA ILE A 56 -5.75 5.28 7.13
C ILE A 56 -6.55 5.71 5.91
N LEU A 57 -6.05 5.39 4.71
CA LEU A 57 -6.68 5.79 3.45
C LEU A 57 -7.20 4.57 2.68
N PRO A 58 -8.29 4.72 1.90
CA PRO A 58 -8.72 3.71 0.94
C PRO A 58 -7.58 3.31 0.01
N TRP A 59 -7.37 2.01 -0.13
CA TRP A 59 -6.39 1.47 -1.06
C TRP A 59 -7.02 1.29 -2.43
N GLY A 60 -6.51 2.05 -3.40
CA GLY A 60 -6.78 1.88 -4.82
C GLY A 60 -8.25 2.01 -5.21
N CYS A 61 -8.55 1.54 -6.42
CA CYS A 61 -9.91 1.49 -6.92
C CYS A 61 -10.26 0.07 -7.37
N LYS A 62 -11.33 -0.48 -6.80
CA LYS A 62 -11.91 -1.78 -7.21
C LYS A 62 -13.05 -1.65 -8.21
N LEU A 63 -13.55 -0.43 -8.47
CA LEU A 63 -14.70 -0.17 -9.32
C LEU A 63 -14.29 0.33 -10.71
N ARG A 64 -14.70 -0.40 -11.75
CA ARG A 64 -14.33 -0.08 -13.14
C ARG A 64 -15.23 0.97 -13.80
N ARG A 65 -16.51 1.08 -13.40
CA ARG A 65 -17.44 2.05 -13.99
C ARG A 65 -17.46 3.33 -13.15
N GLY A 66 -17.32 4.48 -13.82
CA GLY A 66 -17.47 5.81 -13.22
C GLY A 66 -16.26 6.33 -12.46
N SER A 67 -15.20 5.53 -12.28
CA SER A 67 -13.94 6.03 -11.72
C SER A 67 -13.03 6.58 -12.81
N ARG A 68 -12.39 7.72 -12.52
CA ARG A 68 -11.32 8.30 -13.35
C ARG A 68 -9.94 7.75 -12.99
N PHE A 69 -9.86 6.89 -11.98
CA PHE A 69 -8.60 6.34 -11.50
C PHE A 69 -8.26 5.00 -12.14
N PRO A 70 -6.96 4.64 -12.18
CA PRO A 70 -6.54 3.30 -12.57
C PRO A 70 -7.25 2.24 -11.72
N LEU A 71 -7.69 1.15 -12.36
CA LEU A 71 -8.23 -0.01 -11.67
C LEU A 71 -7.10 -0.75 -10.95
N GLY A 72 -7.33 -1.15 -9.70
CA GLY A 72 -6.37 -1.86 -8.85
C GLY A 72 -5.81 -0.98 -7.72
N GLY A 73 -4.82 -1.52 -7.01
CA GLY A 73 -4.13 -0.88 -5.89
C GLY A 73 -2.74 -0.34 -6.22
N TRP A 74 -2.32 -0.41 -7.49
CA TRP A 74 -0.96 -0.12 -7.91
C TRP A 74 -0.95 0.73 -9.19
N VAL A 75 0.07 1.58 -9.31
CA VAL A 75 0.38 2.31 -10.55
C VAL A 75 1.86 2.15 -10.82
N ALA A 76 2.24 1.89 -12.08
CA ALA A 76 3.65 1.82 -12.43
C ALA A 76 4.27 3.22 -12.38
N VAL A 77 5.49 3.35 -11.88
CA VAL A 77 6.21 4.64 -11.84
C VAL A 77 6.25 5.29 -13.23
N GLU A 78 6.40 4.46 -14.27
CA GLU A 78 6.52 4.92 -15.65
C GLU A 78 5.21 5.48 -16.18
N GLN A 79 4.07 4.95 -15.72
CA GLN A 79 2.75 5.50 -16.04
C GLN A 79 2.53 6.85 -15.35
N VAL A 80 3.00 7.01 -14.10
CA VAL A 80 2.93 8.29 -13.39
C VAL A 80 3.76 9.34 -14.12
N LYS A 81 5.00 9.01 -14.49
CA LYS A 81 5.89 9.90 -15.27
C LYS A 81 5.30 10.28 -16.63
N ALA A 82 4.61 9.34 -17.28
CA ALA A 82 3.91 9.58 -18.54
C ALA A 82 2.62 10.41 -18.39
N GLY A 83 2.25 10.83 -17.17
CA GLY A 83 1.09 11.69 -16.92
C GLY A 83 -0.24 10.96 -16.82
N ALA A 84 -0.25 9.62 -16.71
CA ALA A 84 -1.49 8.82 -16.68
C ALA A 84 -2.47 9.22 -15.55
N VAL A 85 -1.95 9.82 -14.48
CA VAL A 85 -2.73 10.27 -13.32
C VAL A 85 -2.60 11.79 -13.08
N ALA A 86 -2.04 12.56 -14.02
CA ALA A 86 -1.78 13.99 -13.83
C ALA A 86 -3.05 14.80 -13.49
N GLY A 87 -4.19 14.44 -14.08
CA GLY A 87 -5.48 15.08 -13.81
C GLY A 87 -6.01 14.89 -12.38
N ALA A 88 -5.44 13.95 -11.62
CA ALA A 88 -5.83 13.63 -10.24
C ALA A 88 -4.89 14.23 -9.18
N ARG A 89 -3.94 15.10 -9.60
CA ARG A 89 -2.96 15.78 -8.73
C ARG A 89 -2.25 14.79 -7.79
N PRO A 90 -1.42 13.88 -8.34
CA PRO A 90 -0.78 12.84 -7.54
C PRO A 90 0.19 13.46 -6.53
N GLU A 91 0.01 13.13 -5.25
CA GLU A 91 0.92 13.54 -4.18
C GLU A 91 1.74 12.34 -3.70
N PRO A 92 3.08 12.41 -3.68
CA PRO A 92 3.92 11.31 -3.24
C PRO A 92 3.77 11.07 -1.74
N VAL A 93 3.67 9.80 -1.35
CA VAL A 93 3.50 9.39 0.06
C VAL A 93 4.36 8.19 0.42
N VAL A 94 4.50 7.96 1.73
CA VAL A 94 5.07 6.73 2.27
C VAL A 94 3.96 5.91 2.90
N VAL A 95 3.84 4.65 2.51
CA VAL A 95 3.02 3.63 3.15
C VAL A 95 3.94 2.86 4.09
N PRO A 96 3.94 3.12 5.40
CA PRO A 96 4.83 2.43 6.32
C PRO A 96 4.45 0.95 6.40
N ALA A 97 5.46 0.09 6.44
CA ALA A 97 5.30 -1.36 6.52
C ALA A 97 6.58 -1.97 7.11
N ARG A 98 6.44 -3.05 7.88
CA ARG A 98 7.55 -3.92 8.31
C ARG A 98 7.61 -5.22 7.55
N LEU A 99 6.47 -5.63 7.00
CA LEU A 99 6.38 -6.75 6.09
C LEU A 99 5.51 -6.38 4.90
N MET A 100 5.83 -6.94 3.74
CA MET A 100 4.94 -6.98 2.59
C MET A 100 4.65 -8.42 2.20
N HIS A 101 3.44 -8.69 1.75
CA HIS A 101 3.03 -10.00 1.26
C HIS A 101 2.97 -9.97 -0.26
N VAL A 102 3.68 -10.91 -0.89
CA VAL A 102 3.76 -11.05 -2.34
C VAL A 102 3.69 -12.54 -2.67
N ASN A 103 2.66 -12.95 -3.41
CA ASN A 103 2.52 -14.34 -3.91
C ASN A 103 2.66 -15.41 -2.81
N GLY A 104 2.08 -15.18 -1.62
CA GLY A 104 2.15 -16.14 -0.50
C GLY A 104 3.37 -15.99 0.41
N ILE A 105 4.26 -15.03 0.13
CA ILE A 105 5.53 -14.86 0.85
C ILE A 105 5.53 -13.50 1.55
N TRP A 106 5.77 -13.51 2.86
CA TRP A 106 6.04 -12.30 3.63
C TRP A 106 7.52 -11.94 3.53
N VAL A 107 7.80 -10.71 3.11
CA VAL A 107 9.14 -10.16 2.91
C VAL A 107 9.33 -8.97 3.84
N VAL A 108 10.50 -8.88 4.49
CA VAL A 108 10.86 -7.78 5.38
C VAL A 108 10.99 -6.46 4.62
N VAL A 109 10.45 -5.41 5.22
CA VAL A 109 10.52 -4.03 4.76
C VAL A 109 11.07 -3.16 5.89
N ASP A 110 12.08 -2.36 5.59
CA ASP A 110 12.79 -1.59 6.61
C ASP A 110 12.01 -0.35 7.04
N ILE A 111 11.44 0.38 6.07
CA ILE A 111 10.77 1.67 6.31
C ILE A 111 9.32 1.63 5.81
N GLY A 112 9.14 1.20 4.57
CA GLY A 112 7.84 1.17 3.92
C GLY A 112 7.96 1.19 2.41
N LEU A 113 6.83 1.48 1.76
CA LEU A 113 6.69 1.50 0.32
C LEU A 113 6.33 2.91 -0.14
N ARG A 114 6.80 3.29 -1.33
CA ARG A 114 6.40 4.54 -2.00
C ARG A 114 5.02 4.36 -2.59
N GLY A 115 4.17 5.36 -2.37
CA GLY A 115 2.85 5.45 -2.96
C GLY A 115 2.56 6.83 -3.52
N ILE A 116 1.37 6.98 -4.07
CA ILE A 116 0.78 8.27 -4.41
C ILE A 116 -0.63 8.34 -3.83
N VAL A 117 -1.02 9.50 -3.33
CA VAL A 117 -2.42 9.83 -3.05
C VAL A 117 -2.99 10.51 -4.28
N LEU A 118 -4.15 10.03 -4.72
CA LEU A 118 -4.97 10.65 -5.76
C LEU A 118 -6.23 11.22 -5.11
N TYR A 119 -6.65 12.39 -5.54
CA TYR A 119 -7.85 13.04 -5.01
C TYR A 119 -9.06 12.86 -5.91
N ASP A 120 -10.13 12.29 -5.36
CA ASP A 120 -11.44 12.25 -5.99
C ASP A 120 -12.35 13.23 -5.26
N PRO A 121 -12.85 14.30 -5.91
CA PRO A 121 -13.80 15.22 -5.29
C PRO A 121 -15.05 14.54 -4.71
N SER A 122 -15.44 13.37 -5.24
CA SER A 122 -16.63 12.63 -4.82
C SER A 122 -16.37 11.56 -3.75
N ARG A 123 -15.11 11.11 -3.58
CA ARG A 123 -14.76 9.97 -2.70
C ARG A 123 -13.65 10.28 -1.70
N GLY A 124 -13.04 11.45 -1.80
CA GLY A 124 -11.88 11.82 -1.00
C GLY A 124 -10.56 11.23 -1.53
N PRO A 125 -9.50 11.30 -0.73
CA PRO A 125 -8.18 10.80 -1.10
C PRO A 125 -8.14 9.27 -1.15
N VAL A 126 -7.44 8.71 -2.13
CA VAL A 126 -7.22 7.27 -2.32
C VAL A 126 -5.73 7.04 -2.55
N VAL A 127 -5.15 6.05 -1.87
CA VAL A 127 -3.73 5.73 -2.01
C VAL A 127 -3.51 4.59 -3.00
N TYR A 128 -2.51 4.75 -3.85
CA TYR A 128 -1.98 3.70 -4.74
C TYR A 128 -0.52 3.44 -4.41
N LEU A 129 -0.12 2.17 -4.45
CA LEU A 129 1.29 1.80 -4.33
C LEU A 129 2.01 1.97 -5.66
N LEU A 130 3.22 2.51 -5.63
CA LEU A 130 4.06 2.58 -6.82
C LEU A 130 4.72 1.24 -7.07
N SER A 131 4.73 0.81 -8.33
CA SER A 131 5.38 -0.43 -8.76
C SER A 131 6.36 -0.19 -9.90
N ARG A 132 7.31 -1.11 -10.03
CA ARG A 132 8.31 -1.17 -11.10
C ARG A 132 8.54 -2.62 -11.53
N PRO A 133 9.18 -2.89 -12.67
CA PRO A 133 9.62 -4.24 -13.02
C PRO A 133 10.50 -4.84 -11.90
N SER A 134 10.28 -6.11 -11.58
CA SER A 134 11.07 -6.80 -10.55
C SER A 134 12.52 -6.98 -10.95
N THR A 135 13.42 -6.91 -9.97
CA THR A 135 14.80 -7.41 -10.10
C THR A 135 14.79 -8.95 -10.18
N SER A 136 15.89 -9.53 -10.67
CA SER A 136 16.04 -11.01 -10.68
C SER A 136 16.01 -11.59 -9.27
N TYR A 137 16.61 -10.91 -8.30
CA TYR A 137 16.62 -11.34 -6.91
C TYR A 137 15.20 -11.31 -6.32
N PHE A 138 14.48 -10.21 -6.49
CA PHE A 138 13.09 -10.11 -6.02
C PHE A 138 12.20 -11.19 -6.64
N ARG A 139 12.33 -11.49 -7.95
CA ARG A 139 11.59 -12.58 -8.59
C ARG A 139 11.84 -13.92 -7.91
N ASN A 140 13.11 -14.27 -7.67
CA ASN A 140 13.45 -15.54 -7.03
C ASN A 140 12.89 -15.64 -5.62
N MET A 141 12.92 -14.53 -4.87
CA MET A 141 12.41 -14.47 -3.50
C MET A 141 10.86 -14.49 -3.42
N THR A 142 10.16 -13.98 -4.44
CA THR A 142 8.69 -13.75 -4.40
C THR A 142 7.91 -14.62 -5.38
N ASN A 143 8.40 -15.83 -5.63
CA ASN A 143 7.78 -16.79 -6.53
C ASN A 143 7.48 -16.19 -7.91
N GLN A 144 8.53 -15.65 -8.54
CA GLN A 144 8.55 -15.07 -9.89
C GLN A 144 7.58 -13.88 -10.10
N SER A 145 7.35 -13.06 -9.07
CA SER A 145 6.51 -11.85 -9.24
C SER A 145 7.11 -10.91 -10.29
N PRO A 146 6.38 -10.56 -11.37
CA PRO A 146 6.92 -9.76 -12.48
C PRO A 146 7.11 -8.28 -12.11
N THR A 147 6.37 -7.81 -11.11
CA THR A 147 6.45 -6.45 -10.58
C THR A 147 6.79 -6.45 -9.10
N MET A 148 7.52 -5.43 -8.68
CA MET A 148 7.87 -5.19 -7.29
C MET A 148 7.38 -3.80 -6.88
N PRO A 149 7.02 -3.59 -5.61
CA PRO A 149 6.77 -2.24 -5.12
C PRO A 149 8.06 -1.43 -5.10
N VAL A 150 7.92 -0.11 -5.13
CA VAL A 150 9.06 0.80 -4.92
C VAL A 150 9.26 0.96 -3.41
N LEU A 151 10.36 0.45 -2.87
CA LEU A 151 10.67 0.53 -1.45
C LEU A 151 11.27 1.90 -1.08
N VAL A 152 11.09 2.31 0.17
CA VAL A 152 11.73 3.49 0.74
C VAL A 152 13.12 3.11 1.22
N ASP A 153 14.14 3.68 0.56
CA ASP A 153 15.57 3.60 0.93
C ASP A 153 16.11 2.19 1.20
N GLN A 154 15.48 1.18 0.60
CA GLN A 154 15.83 -0.23 0.70
C GLN A 154 16.04 -0.81 -0.72
N VAL A 155 17.10 -1.59 -0.88
CA VAL A 155 17.47 -2.23 -2.16
C VAL A 155 17.26 -3.74 -2.03
N ILE A 156 16.53 -4.31 -3.00
CA ILE A 156 16.27 -5.76 -3.16
C ILE A 156 16.52 -6.15 -4.61
#